data_AF-A0A2V6X958-F1
#
_entry.id   AF-A0A2V6X958-F1
#
_cell.length_a   1.000
_cell.length_b   1.000
_cell.length_c   1.000
_cell.angle_alpha   90.00
_cell.angle_beta   90.00
_cell.angle_gamma   90.00
#
_symmetry.space_group_name_H-M   'P 1'
#
loop_
_entity.id
_entity.type
_entity.pdbx_description
1 polymer ?
#
loop_
_entity_poly.entity_id
_entity_poly.type
_entity_poly.pdbx_seq_one_letter_code
_entity_poly.pdbx_strand_id
1 'polypeptide(L)'
;VETRLALGFSGREAMQPLVRSALRAAMIPVVNGMMTVGLVQLPGMMTGQILAGSSPLLAIRYQIVVVFMQAAATALASLFFVRLIASRYLTPAHQLRRYLL
;
A
#
# COMPACT_ATOMS: atom_id res chain seq x y z
N VAL A 1 11.59 18.29 3.25
CA VAL A 1 10.39 18.87 3.91
C VAL A 1 10.72 20.24 4.46
N GLU A 2 11.76 20.36 5.29
CA GLU A 2 12.19 21.63 5.91
C GLU A 2 12.41 22.78 4.91
N THR A 3 13.05 22.52 3.76
CA THR A 3 13.22 23.54 2.70
C THR A 3 11.88 24.07 2.16
N ARG A 4 10.86 23.21 2.01
CA ARG A 4 9.53 23.64 1.52
C ARG A 4 8.80 24.45 2.59
N LEU A 5 8.91 24.05 3.86
CA LEU A 5 8.38 24.83 4.98
C LEU A 5 9.06 26.22 5.06
N ALA A 6 10.39 26.29 4.87
CA ALA A 6 11.15 27.53 4.85
C ALA A 6 10.77 28.45 3.66
N LEU A 7 10.30 27.88 2.56
CA LEU A 7 9.76 28.61 1.40
C LEU A 7 8.29 29.02 1.58
N GLY A 8 7.68 28.79 2.76
CA GLY A 8 6.31 29.21 3.08
C GLY A 8 5.21 28.23 2.68
N PHE A 9 5.56 27.01 2.24
CA PHE A 9 4.55 25.99 1.91
C PHE A 9 3.85 25.49 3.18
N SER A 10 2.57 25.15 3.07
CA SER A 10 1.85 24.49 4.17
C SER A 10 2.48 23.13 4.47
N GLY A 11 2.35 22.66 5.72
CA GLY A 11 2.90 21.36 6.11
C GLY A 11 2.35 20.21 5.28
N ARG A 12 1.09 20.30 4.82
CA ARG A 12 0.48 19.31 3.92
C ARG A 12 1.18 19.26 2.56
N GLU A 13 1.48 20.41 1.97
CA GLU A 13 2.21 20.52 0.69
C GLU A 13 3.67 20.08 0.84
N ALA A 14 4.30 20.45 1.96
CA ALA A 14 5.68 20.06 2.25
C ALA A 14 5.84 18.53 2.39
N MET A 15 4.82 17.84 2.91
CA MET A 15 4.80 16.38 3.10
C MET A 15 4.31 15.59 1.89
N GLN A 16 3.57 16.20 0.96
CA GLN A 16 2.94 15.51 -0.16
C GLN A 16 3.91 14.66 -1.01
N PRO A 17 5.15 15.09 -1.31
CA PRO A 17 6.10 14.26 -2.03
C PRO A 17 6.50 13.00 -1.26
N LEU A 18 6.66 13.11 0.07
CA LEU A 18 6.99 11.98 0.94
C LEU A 18 5.84 10.99 1.00
N VAL A 19 4.61 11.49 1.17
CA VAL A 19 3.37 10.68 1.14
C VAL A 19 3.27 9.90 -0.17
N ARG A 20 3.49 10.55 -1.32
CA ARG A 20 3.43 9.90 -2.63
C ARG A 20 4.49 8.81 -2.79
N SER A 21 5.72 9.08 -2.36
CA SER A 21 6.81 8.09 -2.41
C SER A 21 6.54 6.89 -1.49
N ALA A 22 6.04 7.12 -0.28
CA ALA A 22 5.68 6.07 0.66
C ALA A 22 4.56 5.17 0.12
N LEU A 23 3.49 5.76 -0.43
CA LEU A 23 2.41 5.00 -1.05
C LEU A 23 2.88 4.20 -2.26
N ARG A 24 3.75 4.78 -3.10
CA ARG A 24 4.36 4.07 -4.23
C ARG A 24 5.17 2.87 -3.74
N ALA A 25 6.03 3.07 -2.74
CA ALA A 25 6.86 2.01 -2.17
C ALA A 25 6.01 0.86 -1.60
N ALA A 26 4.94 1.17 -0.88
CA ALA A 26 4.02 0.17 -0.32
C ALA A 26 3.31 -0.67 -1.40
N MET A 27 3.04 -0.09 -2.58
CA MET A 27 2.34 -0.78 -3.67
C MET A 27 3.24 -1.60 -4.60
N ILE A 28 4.55 -1.34 -4.65
CA ILE A 28 5.51 -2.11 -5.47
C ILE A 28 5.40 -3.63 -5.22
N PRO A 29 5.50 -4.15 -3.98
CA PRO A 29 5.46 -5.60 -3.75
C PRO A 29 4.10 -6.21 -4.14
N VAL A 30 3.00 -5.47 -3.95
CA VAL A 30 1.65 -5.92 -4.34
C VAL A 30 1.60 -6.11 -5.85
N VAL A 31 1.99 -5.10 -6.62
CA VAL A 31 1.97 -5.15 -8.09
C VAL A 31 2.91 -6.23 -8.63
N ASN A 32 4.12 -6.32 -8.08
CA ASN A 32 5.08 -7.37 -8.46
C ASN A 32 4.55 -8.78 -8.16
N GLY A 33 3.90 -8.96 -7.02
CA GLY A 33 3.24 -10.23 -6.67
C GLY A 33 2.18 -10.60 -7.71
N MET A 34 1.28 -9.67 -8.05
CA MET A 34 0.21 -9.91 -9.03
C MET A 34 0.73 -10.37 -10.40
N MET A 35 1.86 -9.82 -10.87
CA MET A 35 2.46 -10.21 -12.14
C MET A 35 2.96 -11.67 -12.18
N THR A 36 3.23 -12.27 -11.02
CA THR A 36 3.77 -13.64 -10.93
C THR A 36 2.70 -14.70 -10.63
N VAL A 37 1.50 -14.28 -10.20
CA VAL A 37 0.40 -15.18 -9.83
C VAL A 37 -0.01 -16.02 -11.04
N GLY A 38 -0.02 -17.34 -10.88
CA GLY A 38 -0.46 -18.28 -11.91
C GLY A 38 0.55 -18.52 -13.03
N LEU A 39 1.61 -17.73 -13.14
CA LEU A 39 2.71 -17.95 -14.09
C LEU A 39 3.87 -18.73 -13.48
N VAL A 40 4.32 -18.31 -12.29
CA VAL A 40 5.46 -18.95 -11.60
C VAL A 40 4.99 -19.82 -10.45
N GLN A 41 3.98 -19.36 -9.71
CA GLN A 41 3.48 -20.02 -8.52
C GLN A 41 1.96 -20.16 -8.61
N LEU A 42 1.45 -21.37 -8.36
CA LEU A 42 0.02 -21.56 -8.05
C LEU A 42 -0.22 -21.13 -6.60
N PRO A 43 -1.01 -20.07 -6.35
CA PRO A 43 -1.24 -19.59 -5.00
C PRO A 43 -1.88 -20.66 -4.11
N GLY A 44 -1.49 -20.71 -2.83
CA GLY A 44 -1.82 -21.81 -1.92
C GLY A 44 -3.33 -22.03 -1.72
N MET A 45 -4.13 -20.97 -1.75
CA MET A 45 -5.60 -21.08 -1.69
C MET A 45 -6.15 -21.77 -2.94
N MET A 46 -5.71 -21.38 -4.13
CA MET A 46 -6.13 -22.01 -5.39
C MET A 46 -5.73 -23.48 -5.45
N THR A 47 -4.49 -23.83 -5.10
CA THR A 47 -4.03 -25.23 -5.04
C THR A 47 -4.82 -26.02 -4.00
N GLY A 48 -5.07 -25.45 -2.82
CA GLY A 48 -5.88 -26.09 -1.77
C GLY A 48 -7.30 -26.40 -2.23
N GLN A 49 -7.95 -25.47 -2.93
CA GLN A 49 -9.28 -25.70 -3.50
C GLN A 49 -9.29 -26.80 -4.56
N ILE A 50 -8.29 -26.82 -5.45
CA ILE A 50 -8.14 -27.85 -6.48
C ILE A 50 -7.94 -29.22 -5.82
N LEU A 51 -7.05 -29.32 -4.82
CA LEU A 51 -6.81 -30.58 -4.08
C LEU A 51 -8.04 -31.04 -3.29
N ALA A 52 -8.89 -30.11 -2.84
CA ALA A 52 -10.16 -30.41 -2.20
C ALA A 52 -11.27 -30.83 -3.19
N GLY A 53 -10.97 -30.98 -4.49
CA GLY A 53 -11.91 -31.42 -5.52
C GLY A 53 -12.74 -30.29 -6.14
N SER A 54 -12.44 -29.02 -5.88
CA SER A 54 -13.09 -27.90 -6.57
C SER A 54 -12.63 -27.83 -8.03
N SER A 55 -13.50 -27.37 -8.93
CA SER A 55 -13.10 -27.20 -10.32
C SER A 55 -11.98 -26.15 -10.44
N PRO A 56 -10.90 -26.41 -11.22
CA PRO A 56 -9.80 -25.48 -11.37
C PRO A 56 -10.24 -24.10 -11.87
N LEU A 57 -11.23 -24.07 -12.76
CA LEU A 57 -11.76 -22.83 -13.30
C LEU A 57 -12.43 -21.98 -12.22
N LEU A 58 -13.12 -22.61 -11.26
CA LEU A 58 -13.72 -21.91 -10.13
C LEU A 58 -12.66 -21.37 -9.17
N ALA A 59 -11.64 -22.19 -8.87
CA ALA A 59 -10.54 -21.79 -7.99
C ALA A 59 -9.78 -20.57 -8.54
N ILE A 60 -9.52 -20.53 -9.85
CA ILE A 60 -8.88 -19.37 -10.50
C ILE A 60 -9.73 -18.11 -10.37
N ARG A 61 -11.05 -18.20 -10.59
CA ARG A 61 -11.95 -17.03 -10.49
C ARG A 61 -11.96 -16.43 -9.10
N TYR A 62 -12.06 -17.27 -8.06
CA TYR A 62 -11.96 -16.80 -6.68
C TYR A 62 -10.59 -16.20 -6.38
N GLN A 63 -9.53 -16.82 -6.88
CA GLN A 63 -8.18 -16.32 -6.66
C GLN A 63 -7.96 -14.93 -7.25
N ILE A 64 -8.49 -14.65 -8.44
CA ILE A 64 -8.44 -13.30 -9.05
C ILE A 64 -9.10 -12.28 -8.13
N VAL A 65 -10.30 -12.58 -7.63
CA VAL A 65 -11.03 -11.71 -6.70
C VAL A 65 -10.22 -11.44 -5.43
N VAL A 66 -9.62 -12.49 -4.84
CA VAL A 66 -8.80 -12.37 -3.62
C VAL A 66 -7.56 -11.50 -3.85
N VAL A 67 -6.90 -11.64 -4.99
CA VAL A 67 -5.71 -10.83 -5.33
C VAL A 67 -6.07 -9.35 -5.44
N PHE A 68 -7.18 -9.03 -6.11
CA PHE A 68 -7.67 -7.64 -6.18
C PHE A 68 -8.12 -7.12 -4.82
N MET A 69 -8.77 -7.96 -4.00
CA MET A 69 -9.17 -7.60 -2.65
C MET A 69 -7.96 -7.27 -1.77
N GLN A 70 -6.91 -8.09 -1.82
CA GLN A 70 -5.66 -7.84 -1.11
C GLN A 70 -5.01 -6.53 -1.58
N ALA A 71 -4.96 -6.29 -2.89
CA ALA A 71 -4.40 -5.07 -3.45
C ALA A 71 -5.17 -3.82 -3.00
N ALA A 72 -6.50 -3.87 -3.01
CA ALA A 72 -7.35 -2.79 -2.51
C ALA A 72 -7.16 -2.56 -1.01
N ALA A 73 -7.11 -3.63 -0.21
CA ALA A 73 -6.86 -3.55 1.23
C ALA A 73 -5.50 -2.89 1.52
N THR A 74 -4.43 -3.29 0.83
CA THR A 74 -3.10 -2.68 0.99
C THR A 74 -3.10 -1.22 0.57
N ALA A 75 -3.77 -0.86 -0.54
CA ALA A 75 -3.86 0.53 -0.99
C ALA A 75 -4.57 1.42 0.05
N LEU A 76 -5.71 0.97 0.57
CA LEU A 76 -6.49 1.68 1.59
C LEU A 76 -5.74 1.77 2.91
N ALA A 77 -5.15 0.67 3.39
CA ALA A 77 -4.37 0.63 4.62
C ALA A 77 -3.16 1.58 4.54
N SER A 78 -2.41 1.53 3.43
CA SER A 78 -1.26 2.40 3.20
C SER A 78 -1.69 3.87 3.14
N LEU A 79 -2.79 4.19 2.44
CA LEU A 79 -3.32 5.54 2.38
C LEU A 79 -3.72 6.06 3.76
N PHE A 80 -4.42 5.25 4.54
CA PHE A 80 -4.87 5.60 5.88
C PHE A 80 -3.66 5.82 6.81
N PHE A 81 -2.73 4.86 6.84
CA PHE A 81 -1.56 4.90 7.71
C PHE A 81 -0.65 6.09 7.39
N VAL A 82 -0.34 6.31 6.10
CA VAL A 82 0.52 7.42 5.67
C VAL A 82 -0.14 8.77 5.96
N ARG A 83 -1.46 8.91 5.80
CA ARG A 83 -2.18 10.15 6.17
C ARG A 83 -2.21 10.38 7.66
N LEU A 84 -2.46 9.34 8.45
CA LEU A 84 -2.49 9.42 9.90
C LEU A 84 -1.12 9.77 10.46
N ILE A 85 -0.04 9.19 9.91
CA ILE A 85 1.33 9.56 10.27
C ILE A 85 1.64 10.99 9.84
N ALA A 86 1.34 11.37 8.60
CA ALA A 86 1.63 12.72 8.12
C ALA A 86 0.94 13.81 8.97
N SER A 87 -0.27 13.55 9.48
CA SER A 87 -0.95 14.48 10.39
C SER A 87 -0.40 14.49 11.81
N ARG A 88 0.28 13.42 12.26
CA ARG A 88 0.91 13.33 13.59
C ARG A 88 2.29 13.95 13.67
N TYR A 89 3.04 13.97 12.57
CA TYR A 89 4.40 14.53 12.52
C TYR A 89 4.43 16.05 12.33
N LEU A 90 3.31 16.66 11.92
CA LEU A 90 3.14 18.10 11.85
C LEU A 90 2.60 18.63 13.19
N THR A 91 3.33 19.54 13.84
CA THR A 91 2.75 20.34 14.93
C THR A 91 1.71 21.34 14.39
N PRO A 92 0.83 21.91 15.25
CA PRO A 92 -0.04 23.01 14.85
C PRO A 92 0.70 24.21 14.23
N ALA A 93 1.99 24.37 14.56
CA ALA A 93 2.90 25.35 13.97
C ALA A 93 3.57 24.89 12.66
N HIS A 94 3.09 23.80 12.04
CA HIS A 94 3.66 23.20 10.83
C HIS A 94 5.14 22.79 10.93
N GLN A 95 5.66 22.57 12.14
CA GLN A 95 7.03 22.09 12.33
C GLN A 95 7.05 20.56 12.33
N LEU A 96 8.11 19.98 11.75
CA LEU A 96 8.39 18.56 11.87
C LEU A 96 8.78 18.28 13.32
N ARG A 97 8.06 17.40 14.03
CA ARG A 97 8.47 16.97 15.38
C ARG A 97 9.81 16.22 15.30
N ARG A 98 10.92 16.92 15.54
CA ARG A 98 12.30 16.37 15.56
C ARG A 98 12.56 15.35 16.69
N TYR A 99 11.68 15.26 17.69
CA TYR A 99 11.86 14.38 18.87
C TYR A 99 11.51 12.88 18.64
N LEU A 100 11.18 12.46 17.41
CA LEU A 100 10.79 11.08 17.07
C LEU A 100 11.68 10.41 16.00
N LEU A 101 12.79 11.05 15.63
CA LEU A 101 13.87 10.52 14.80
C LEU A 101 15.16 10.43 15.63
#